data_AF-A0A804QT88-F1
#
_entry.id   AF-A0A804QT88-F1
#
_cell.length_a   1.000
_cell.length_b   1.000
_cell.length_c   1.000
_cell.angle_alpha   90.00
_cell.angle_beta   90.00
_cell.angle_gamma   90.00
#
_symmetry.space_group_name_H-M   'P 1'
#
loop_
_entity.id
_entity.type
_entity.pdbx_description
1 polymer ?
#
loop_
_entity_poly.entity_id
_entity_poly.type
_entity_poly.pdbx_seq_one_letter_code
_entity_poly.pdbx_strand_id
1 'polypeptide(L)'
;MAVKVYVVFYSTYGHVAKLAEEMKKGAASVEGVEVKVWQVPEILSEEVLGKMGAPPKTDAPVITPQELAEADGVLFGFPTRFGMMAAQMKAFFDATGGLWREQSLAGKPAGLFFSTGSQGGGQETTPSSG
;
A
#
# COMPACT_ATOMS: atom_id res chain seq x y z
N MET A 1 -0.39 -10.12 23.59
CA MET A 1 -0.93 -10.23 22.22
C MET A 1 0.06 -9.50 21.31
N ALA A 2 0.48 -10.08 20.18
CA ALA A 2 1.39 -9.39 19.27
C ALA A 2 0.63 -8.28 18.52
N VAL A 3 1.27 -7.13 18.33
CA VAL A 3 0.75 -6.00 17.55
C VAL A 3 0.88 -6.34 16.07
N LYS A 4 -0.23 -6.31 15.32
CA LYS A 4 -0.23 -6.61 13.89
C LYS A 4 -0.07 -5.34 13.06
N VAL A 5 1.02 -5.25 12.30
CA VAL A 5 1.24 -4.15 11.36
C VAL A 5 1.10 -4.67 9.94
N TYR A 6 0.20 -4.08 9.15
CA TYR A 6 0.03 -4.44 7.75
C TYR A 6 0.81 -3.45 6.87
N VAL A 7 1.63 -3.95 5.97
CA VAL A 7 2.28 -3.18 4.91
C VAL A 7 1.50 -3.45 3.63
N VAL A 8 0.64 -2.51 3.23
CA VAL A 8 -0.26 -2.62 2.08
C VAL A 8 0.28 -1.75 0.96
N PHE A 9 0.62 -2.33 -0.19
CA PHE A 9 1.26 -1.55 -1.25
C PHE A 9 0.74 -1.82 -2.66
N TYR A 10 0.93 -0.83 -3.54
CA TYR A 10 0.86 -0.97 -4.98
C TYR A 10 2.24 -0.76 -5.59
N SER A 11 2.65 -1.63 -6.53
CA SER A 11 3.85 -1.41 -7.34
C SER A 11 3.63 -1.84 -8.78
N THR A 12 3.97 -0.95 -9.72
CA THR A 12 4.02 -1.29 -11.16
C THR A 12 5.38 -1.89 -11.51
N TYR A 13 6.48 -1.25 -11.10
CA TYR A 13 7.85 -1.60 -11.52
C TYR A 13 8.75 -2.12 -10.38
N GLY A 14 8.19 -2.45 -9.23
CA GLY A 14 8.92 -3.06 -8.11
C GLY A 14 9.61 -2.09 -7.14
N HIS A 15 9.77 -0.80 -7.46
CA HIS A 15 10.40 0.17 -6.55
C HIS A 15 9.69 0.24 -5.19
N VAL A 16 8.37 0.36 -5.20
CA VAL A 16 7.55 0.38 -3.98
C VAL A 16 7.54 -0.98 -3.28
N ALA A 17 7.59 -2.09 -4.03
CA ALA A 17 7.71 -3.42 -3.44
C ALA A 17 9.02 -3.56 -2.64
N LYS A 18 10.13 -3.04 -3.16
CA LYS A 18 11.40 -2.99 -2.44
C LYS A 18 11.32 -2.13 -1.18
N LEU A 19 10.65 -0.98 -1.25
CA LEU A 19 10.40 -0.15 -0.06
C LEU A 19 9.52 -0.89 0.97
N ALA A 20 8.49 -1.61 0.53
CA ALA A 20 7.62 -2.39 1.40
C ALA A 20 8.40 -3.47 2.17
N GLU A 21 9.39 -4.12 1.55
CA GLU A 21 10.28 -5.05 2.24
C GLU A 21 11.16 -4.38 3.31
N GLU A 22 11.65 -3.15 3.06
CA GLU A 22 12.38 -2.39 4.07
C GLU A 22 11.47 -1.93 5.22
N MET A 23 10.22 -1.52 4.91
CA MET A 23 9.21 -1.22 5.94
C MET A 23 8.90 -2.46 6.79
N LYS A 24 8.78 -3.63 6.15
CA LYS A 24 8.60 -4.91 6.83
C LYS A 24 9.74 -5.20 7.78
N LYS A 25 10.99 -5.09 7.33
CA LYS A 25 12.18 -5.30 8.17
C LYS A 25 12.21 -4.35 9.37
N GLY A 26 11.95 -3.06 9.14
CA GLY A 26 11.96 -2.06 10.19
C GLY A 26 10.85 -2.26 11.24
N ALA A 27 9.63 -2.58 10.80
CA ALA A 27 8.53 -2.87 11.73
C ALA A 27 8.76 -4.18 12.49
N ALA A 28 9.26 -5.23 11.83
CA ALA A 28 9.51 -6.54 12.43
C ALA A 28 10.71 -6.56 13.39
N SER A 29 11.56 -5.52 13.40
CA SER A 29 12.65 -5.43 14.38
C SER A 29 12.19 -5.02 15.77
N VAL A 30 10.93 -4.61 15.93
CA VAL A 30 10.35 -4.24 17.22
C VAL A 30 9.77 -5.49 17.89
N GLU A 31 10.15 -5.74 19.15
CA GLU A 31 9.64 -6.89 19.90
C GLU A 31 8.12 -6.85 20.04
N GLY A 32 7.47 -7.99 19.80
CA GLY A 32 6.02 -8.12 19.89
C GLY A 32 5.25 -7.59 18.68
N VAL A 33 5.92 -7.19 17.59
CA VAL A 33 5.27 -6.78 16.33
C VAL A 33 5.29 -7.91 15.30
N GLU A 34 4.11 -8.28 14.79
CA GLU A 34 3.94 -9.17 13.64
C GLU A 34 3.63 -8.34 12.39
N VAL A 35 4.39 -8.53 11.32
CA VAL A 35 4.22 -7.77 10.08
C VAL A 35 3.71 -8.66 8.96
N LYS A 36 2.62 -8.25 8.31
CA LYS A 36 2.11 -8.88 7.09
C LYS A 36 2.23 -7.93 5.91
N VAL A 37 2.70 -8.44 4.78
CA VAL A 37 2.87 -7.67 3.54
C VAL A 37 1.78 -8.08 2.56
N TRP A 38 1.15 -7.06 1.96
CA TRP A 38 -0.02 -7.20 1.12
C TRP A 38 0.10 -6.36 -0.14
N GLN A 39 -0.36 -6.91 -1.26
CA GLN A 39 -0.56 -6.16 -2.50
C GLN A 39 -2.01 -5.69 -2.61
N VAL A 40 -2.22 -4.46 -3.06
CA VAL A 40 -3.57 -4.06 -3.49
C VAL A 40 -3.91 -4.69 -4.85
N PRO A 41 -5.20 -4.94 -5.16
CA PRO A 41 -5.61 -5.48 -6.44
C PRO A 41 -5.11 -4.65 -7.63
N GLU A 42 -4.67 -5.33 -8.69
CA GLU A 42 -4.37 -4.70 -9.97
C GLU A 42 -5.66 -4.45 -10.75
N ILE A 43 -5.77 -3.29 -11.40
CA ILE A 43 -6.97 -2.89 -12.16
C ILE A 43 -6.70 -2.80 -13.67
N LEU A 44 -5.43 -2.87 -14.08
CA LEU A 44 -5.04 -2.91 -15.48
C LEU A 44 -5.10 -4.35 -16.00
N SER A 45 -5.49 -4.50 -17.26
CA SER A 45 -5.44 -5.80 -17.92
C SER A 45 -4.00 -6.25 -18.17
N GLU A 46 -3.80 -7.57 -18.29
CA GLU A 46 -2.49 -8.14 -18.62
C GLU A 46 -1.93 -7.59 -19.93
N GLU A 47 -2.80 -7.31 -20.93
CA GLU A 47 -2.38 -6.69 -22.19
C GLU A 47 -1.76 -5.30 -21.97
N VAL A 48 -2.38 -4.46 -21.15
CA VAL A 48 -1.87 -3.12 -20.83
C VAL A 48 -0.57 -3.23 -20.05
N LEU A 49 -0.51 -4.11 -19.06
CA LEU A 49 0.71 -4.36 -18.29
C LEU A 49 1.87 -4.85 -19.17
N GLY A 50 1.57 -5.74 -20.13
CA GLY A 50 2.53 -6.22 -21.12
C GLY A 50 3.07 -5.09 -22.00
N LYS A 51 2.21 -4.21 -22.51
CA LYS A 51 2.62 -3.02 -23.29
C LYS A 51 3.44 -2.04 -22.47
N MET A 52 3.20 -1.96 -21.16
CA MET A 52 3.97 -1.11 -20.24
C MET A 52 5.32 -1.70 -19.83
N GLY A 53 5.62 -2.94 -20.21
CA GLY A 53 6.80 -3.67 -19.75
C GLY A 53 6.81 -3.88 -18.23
N ALA A 54 5.63 -4.01 -17.62
CA ALA A 54 5.54 -4.25 -16.19
C ALA A 54 6.08 -5.66 -15.86
N PRO A 55 6.98 -5.80 -14.86
CA PRO A 55 7.43 -7.11 -14.42
C PRO A 55 6.28 -7.90 -13.76
N PRO A 56 6.44 -9.23 -13.61
CA PRO A 56 5.52 -10.03 -12.79
C PRO A 56 5.38 -9.45 -11.37
N LYS A 57 4.20 -9.62 -10.79
CA LYS A 57 3.93 -9.23 -9.40
C LYS A 57 4.75 -10.07 -8.43
N THR A 58 4.92 -9.58 -7.21
CA THR A 58 5.59 -10.36 -6.14
C THR A 58 4.66 -11.46 -5.64
N ASP A 59 5.21 -12.39 -4.86
CA ASP A 59 4.45 -13.49 -4.24
C ASP A 59 3.59 -13.05 -3.04
N ALA A 60 3.60 -11.76 -2.70
CA ALA A 60 2.80 -11.25 -1.58
C ALA A 60 1.30 -11.38 -1.91
N PRO A 61 0.46 -11.81 -0.95
CA PRO A 61 -0.96 -12.00 -1.19
C PRO A 61 -1.66 -10.68 -1.51
N VAL A 62 -2.77 -10.77 -2.26
CA VAL A 62 -3.63 -9.63 -2.56
C VAL A 62 -4.63 -9.44 -1.43
N ILE A 63 -4.73 -8.22 -0.90
CA ILE A 63 -5.64 -7.88 0.20
C ILE A 63 -7.01 -7.44 -0.30
N THR A 64 -8.03 -7.80 0.47
CA THR A 64 -9.41 -7.29 0.37
C THR A 64 -9.62 -6.16 1.38
N PRO A 65 -10.53 -5.19 1.12
CA PRO A 65 -10.77 -4.09 2.04
C PRO A 65 -11.02 -4.54 3.48
N GLN A 66 -11.80 -5.61 3.67
CA GLN A 66 -12.23 -6.12 4.97
C GLN A 66 -11.06 -6.57 5.86
N GLU A 67 -9.99 -7.10 5.27
CA GLU A 67 -8.80 -7.55 6.01
C GLU A 67 -8.05 -6.41 6.71
N LEU A 68 -8.26 -5.14 6.29
CA LEU A 68 -7.68 -3.98 6.99
C LEU A 68 -8.11 -3.89 8.46
N ALA A 69 -9.31 -4.39 8.80
CA ALA A 69 -9.83 -4.35 10.17
C ALA A 69 -8.99 -5.22 11.13
N GLU A 70 -8.27 -6.23 10.62
CA GLU A 70 -7.45 -7.14 11.41
C GLU A 70 -6.11 -6.54 11.86
N ALA A 71 -5.66 -5.46 11.22
CA ALA A 71 -4.40 -4.80 11.53
C ALA A 71 -4.55 -3.88 12.74
N ASP A 72 -3.56 -3.79 13.61
CA ASP A 72 -3.50 -2.76 14.66
C ASP A 72 -2.92 -1.45 14.12
N GLY A 73 -2.11 -1.50 13.07
CA GLY A 73 -1.61 -0.34 12.34
C GLY A 73 -1.30 -0.67 10.88
N VAL A 74 -1.31 0.34 10.00
CA VAL A 74 -1.15 0.12 8.55
C VAL A 74 -0.13 1.06 7.95
N LEU A 75 0.76 0.54 7.11
CA LEU A 75 1.67 1.30 6.26
C LEU A 75 1.23 1.16 4.81
N PHE A 76 0.83 2.26 4.16
CA PHE A 76 0.41 2.27 2.76
C PHE A 76 1.54 2.71 1.83
N GLY A 77 1.83 1.90 0.82
CA GLY A 77 2.88 2.11 -0.16
C GLY A 77 2.35 2.32 -1.56
N PHE A 78 2.70 3.41 -2.25
CA PHE A 78 2.29 3.57 -3.65
C PHE A 78 3.21 4.49 -4.46
N PRO A 79 3.34 4.29 -5.79
CA PRO A 79 4.06 5.22 -6.63
C PRO A 79 3.25 6.50 -6.80
N THR A 80 3.93 7.64 -6.97
CA THR A 80 3.24 8.85 -7.40
C THR A 80 2.74 8.71 -8.84
N ARG A 81 1.55 9.22 -9.11
CA ARG A 81 1.01 9.43 -10.45
C ARG A 81 0.49 10.87 -10.50
N PHE A 82 1.25 11.75 -11.15
CA PHE A 82 0.95 13.18 -11.25
C PHE A 82 0.72 13.88 -9.88
N GLY A 83 1.50 13.51 -8.86
CA GLY A 83 1.38 14.10 -7.52
C GLY A 83 0.23 13.54 -6.69
N MET A 84 -0.39 12.45 -7.12
CA MET A 84 -1.44 11.72 -6.40
C MET A 84 -1.06 10.24 -6.24
N MET A 85 -1.82 9.53 -5.41
CA MET A 85 -1.74 8.07 -5.37
C MET A 85 -2.09 7.42 -6.73
N ALA A 86 -1.56 6.23 -6.97
CA ALA A 86 -1.95 5.44 -8.14
C ALA A 86 -3.44 5.06 -8.08
N ALA A 87 -4.09 4.95 -9.25
CA ALA A 87 -5.51 4.62 -9.36
C ALA A 87 -5.87 3.28 -8.67
N GLN A 88 -4.95 2.32 -8.64
CA GLN A 88 -5.10 1.04 -7.93
C GLN A 88 -5.27 1.24 -6.42
N MET A 89 -4.44 2.09 -5.82
CA MET A 89 -4.55 2.41 -4.40
C MET A 89 -5.84 3.19 -4.12
N LYS A 90 -6.20 4.14 -5.00
CA LYS A 90 -7.46 4.89 -4.87
C LYS A 90 -8.68 3.98 -4.96
N ALA A 91 -8.71 3.05 -5.91
CA ALA A 91 -9.79 2.07 -6.06
C ALA A 91 -9.91 1.17 -4.83
N PHE A 92 -8.79 0.77 -4.24
CA PHE A 92 -8.78 0.02 -2.99
C PHE A 92 -9.39 0.83 -1.83
N PHE A 93 -8.99 2.10 -1.66
CA PHE A 93 -9.59 2.97 -0.64
C PHE A 93 -11.09 3.23 -0.88
N ASP A 94 -11.51 3.42 -2.12
CA ASP A 94 -12.93 3.62 -2.46
C ASP A 94 -13.80 2.41 -2.09
N ALA A 95 -13.22 1.21 -2.09
CA ALA A 95 -13.89 -0.02 -1.66
C ALA A 95 -13.99 -0.17 -0.12
N THR A 96 -13.44 0.76 0.67
CA THR A 96 -13.48 0.70 2.15
C THR A 96 -14.73 1.34 2.78
N GLY A 97 -15.72 1.76 1.98
CA GLY A 97 -16.91 2.46 2.48
C GLY A 97 -17.69 1.73 3.59
N GLY A 98 -17.72 0.39 3.54
CA GLY A 98 -18.33 -0.43 4.61
C GLY A 98 -17.58 -0.30 5.95
N LEU A 99 -16.25 -0.36 5.92
CA LEU A 99 -15.40 -0.19 7.10
C LEU A 99 -15.47 1.22 7.67
N TRP A 100 -15.56 2.23 6.79
CA TRP A 100 -15.75 3.61 7.21
C TRP A 100 -17.07 3.80 7.97
N ARG A 101 -18.16 3.26 7.44
CA ARG A 101 -19.49 3.30 8.08
C ARG A 101 -19.47 2.64 9.46
N GLU A 102 -18.73 1.55 9.60
CA GLU A 102 -18.60 0.79 10.85
C GLU A 102 -17.52 1.35 11.80
N GLN A 103 -16.80 2.38 11.38
CA GLN A 103 -15.65 2.96 12.10
C GLN A 103 -14.56 1.91 12.43
N SER A 104 -14.48 0.81 11.67
CA SER A 104 -13.59 -0.32 11.92
C SER A 104 -12.10 0.02 11.80
N LEU A 105 -11.77 1.15 11.17
CA LEU A 105 -10.41 1.66 11.04
C LEU A 105 -10.10 2.83 12.00
N ALA A 106 -11.08 3.29 12.78
CA ALA A 106 -10.89 4.42 13.68
C ALA A 106 -9.89 4.09 14.78
N GLY A 107 -8.96 5.02 15.04
CA GLY A 107 -7.93 4.87 16.08
C GLY A 107 -6.73 3.99 15.71
N LYS A 108 -6.74 3.32 14.55
CA LYS A 108 -5.60 2.55 14.06
C LYS A 108 -4.57 3.49 13.43
N PRO A 109 -3.30 3.55 13.90
CA PRO A 109 -2.27 4.37 13.28
C PRO A 109 -2.03 3.97 11.82
N ALA A 110 -1.86 4.98 10.96
CA ALA A 110 -1.54 4.81 9.56
C ALA A 110 -0.30 5.62 9.17
N GLY A 111 0.56 5.05 8.34
CA GLY A 111 1.70 5.72 7.73
C GLY A 111 1.71 5.55 6.22
N LEU A 112 2.37 6.46 5.50
CA LEU A 112 2.47 6.45 4.04
C LEU A 112 3.94 6.38 3.61
N PHE A 113 4.23 5.63 2.54
CA PHE A 113 5.50 5.66 1.85
C PHE A 113 5.27 5.63 0.34
N PHE A 114 6.14 6.30 -0.42
CA PHE A 114 5.93 6.44 -1.85
C PHE A 114 7.25 6.59 -2.61
N SER A 115 7.17 6.38 -3.92
CA SER A 115 8.31 6.52 -4.84
C SER A 115 7.92 7.47 -5.97
N THR A 116 8.82 8.40 -6.30
CA THR A 116 8.66 9.37 -7.39
C THR A 116 9.73 9.18 -8.45
N GLY A 117 9.40 9.53 -9.70
CA GLY A 117 10.36 9.47 -10.82
C GLY A 117 11.38 10.61 -10.85
N SER A 118 11.20 11.66 -10.03
CA SER A 118 12.11 12.80 -9.93
C SER A 118 12.03 13.45 -8.54
N GLN A 119 13.09 14.17 -8.14
CA GLN A 119 13.16 14.82 -6.82
C GLN A 119 12.05 15.87 -6.59
N GLY A 120 11.61 16.58 -7.64
CA GLY A 120 10.49 17.53 -7.58
C GLY A 120 9.13 16.96 -8.01
N GLY A 121 9.04 15.66 -8.28
CA GLY A 121 7.87 15.02 -8.91
C GLY A 121 6.76 14.64 -7.94
N GLY A 122 6.41 15.52 -7.00
CA GLY A 122 5.29 15.32 -6.08
C GLY A 122 5.59 14.51 -4.82
N GLN A 123 6.83 14.54 -4.34
CA GLN A 123 7.22 13.92 -3.06
C GLN A 123 6.41 14.49 -1.87
N GLU A 124 6.02 15.77 -1.95
CA GLU A 124 5.25 16.42 -0.88
C GLU A 124 3.73 16.38 -1.14
N THR A 125 3.29 16.45 -2.39
CA THR A 125 1.87 16.50 -2.72
C THR A 125 1.18 15.13 -2.70
N THR A 126 1.91 14.06 -3.04
CA THR A 126 1.41 12.68 -3.01
C THR A 126 0.87 12.26 -1.64
N PRO A 127 1.57 12.50 -0.51
CA PRO A 127 1.02 12.21 0.82
C PRO A 127 -0.15 13.11 1.22
N SER A 128 -0.28 14.31 0.65
CA SER A 128 -1.39 15.24 0.94
C SER A 128 -2.69 14.94 0.17
N SER A 129 -2.67 13.95 -0.73
CA SER A 129 -3.85 13.53 -1.51
C SER A 129 -4.72 12.48 -0.79
N GLY A 130 -4.33 12.08 0.42
CA GLY A 130 -5.06 11.16 1.29
C GLY A 130 -6.14 11.83 2.13
#